data_AF-A0A392V5V9-F1
#
_entry.id   AF-A0A392V5V9-F1
#
_cell.length_a   1.000
_cell.length_b   1.000
_cell.length_c   1.000
_cell.angle_alpha   90.00
_cell.angle_beta   90.00
_cell.angle_gamma   90.00
#
_symmetry.space_group_name_H-M   'P 1'
#
loop_
_entity.id
_entity.type
_entity.pdbx_description
1 polymer ?
#
loop_
_entity_poly.entity_id
_entity_poly.type
_entity_poly.pdbx_seq_one_letter_code
_entity_poly.pdbx_strand_id
1 'polypeptide(L)' 'MELKQGNISVAEYSDKFEVLCVFSPHYNTVEAEEDKCVKFESGLRPDIKQLIGFSEIRDFPTLMTKA' A
#
# COMPACT_ATOMS: atom_id res chain seq x y z
N MET A 1 -8.47 -5.54 -5.22
CA MET A 1 -7.12 -6.12 -5.11
C MET A 1 -6.98 -6.80 -3.76
N GLU A 2 -6.46 -8.01 -3.67
CA GLU A 2 -6.16 -8.66 -2.40
C GLU A 2 -4.72 -9.21 -2.45
N LEU A 3 -3.75 -8.33 -2.15
CA LEU A 3 -2.35 -8.69 -2.05
C LEU A 3 -1.97 -8.73 -0.56
N LYS A 4 -1.20 -9.73 -0.15
CA LYS A 4 -0.63 -9.82 1.20
C LYS A 4 0.89 -9.87 1.10
N GLN A 5 1.57 -9.12 1.95
CA GLN A 5 3.03 -9.10 2.01
C GLN A 5 3.59 -10.49 2.35
N GLY A 6 2.97 -11.24 3.26
CA GLY A 6 3.47 -12.57 3.61
C GLY A 6 4.94 -12.56 4.07
N ASN A 7 5.81 -13.31 3.39
CA ASN A 7 7.25 -13.41 3.69
C ASN A 7 8.14 -12.54 2.79
N ILE A 8 7.58 -11.78 1.85
CA ILE A 8 8.38 -10.93 0.95
C ILE A 8 8.70 -9.57 1.58
N SER A 9 9.77 -8.94 1.10
CA SER A 9 10.16 -7.60 1.52
C SER A 9 9.09 -6.57 1.18
N VAL A 10 9.01 -5.47 1.93
CA VAL A 10 8.04 -4.39 1.65
C VAL A 10 8.23 -3.83 0.26
N ALA A 11 9.49 -3.62 -0.17
CA ALA A 11 9.79 -3.15 -1.52
C ALA A 11 9.19 -4.05 -2.63
N GLU A 12 9.30 -5.38 -2.49
CA GLU A 12 8.75 -6.32 -3.47
C GLU A 12 7.22 -6.39 -3.41
N TYR A 13 6.65 -6.22 -2.22
CA TYR A 13 5.20 -6.08 -2.05
C TYR A 13 4.68 -4.80 -2.71
N SER A 14 5.39 -3.68 -2.54
CA SER A 14 5.06 -2.40 -3.14
C SER A 14 5.10 -2.41 -4.65
N ASP A 15 6.14 -3.02 -5.24
CA ASP A 15 6.23 -3.20 -6.69
C ASP A 15 5.03 -4.00 -7.24
N LYS A 16 4.70 -5.14 -6.61
CA LYS A 16 3.53 -5.95 -6.98
C LYS A 16 2.22 -5.19 -6.82
N PHE A 17 2.09 -4.38 -5.79
CA PHE A 17 0.89 -3.58 -5.54
C PHE A 17 0.74 -2.44 -6.56
N GLU A 18 1.84 -1.79 -6.94
CA GLU A 18 1.86 -0.78 -8.00
C GLU A 18 1.44 -1.37 -9.33
N VAL A 19 1.99 -2.53 -9.69
CA VAL A 19 1.59 -3.27 -10.90
C VAL A 19 0.09 -3.56 -10.88
N LEU A 20 -0.47 -4.06 -9.77
CA LEU A 20 -1.91 -4.29 -9.64
C LEU A 20 -2.74 -3.01 -9.83
N CYS A 21 -2.25 -1.88 -9.31
CA CYS A 21 -2.89 -0.58 -9.48
C CYS A 21 -2.90 -0.12 -10.93
N VAL A 22 -1.82 -0.32 -11.67
CA VAL A 22 -1.77 -0.05 -13.11
C VAL A 22 -2.82 -0.87 -13.87
N PHE A 23 -3.04 -2.13 -13.48
CA PHE A 23 -4.08 -2.99 -14.07
C PHE A 23 -5.51 -2.61 -13.67
N SER A 24 -5.70 -1.78 -12.64
CA SER A 24 -7.03 -1.38 -12.17
C SER A 24 -7.17 0.14 -12.22
N PRO A 25 -7.56 0.71 -13.39
CA PRO A 25 -7.61 2.16 -13.60
C PRO A 25 -8.51 2.90 -12.60
N HIS A 26 -9.46 2.20 -11.98
CA HIS A 26 -10.30 2.71 -10.88
C HIS A 26 -9.52 3.18 -9.64
N TYR A 27 -8.28 2.72 -9.46
CA TYR A 27 -7.41 3.06 -8.33
C TYR A 27 -6.36 4.13 -8.66
N ASN A 28 -6.33 4.61 -9.91
CA ASN A 28 -5.39 5.64 -10.35
C ASN A 28 -5.97 7.06 -10.24
N THR A 29 -7.15 7.22 -9.63
CA THR A 29 -7.76 8.53 -9.37
C THR A 29 -7.35 9.03 -7.99
N VAL A 30 -7.27 10.36 -7.82
CA VAL A 30 -6.93 11.00 -6.54
C VAL A 30 -7.95 10.65 -5.44
N GLU A 31 -9.23 10.51 -5.80
CA GLU A 31 -10.28 10.08 -4.87
C GLU A 31 -10.10 8.64 -4.37
N ALA A 32 -9.41 7.79 -5.15
CA ALA A 32 -9.13 6.40 -4.79
C ALA A 32 -7.77 6.22 -4.11
N GLU A 33 -6.95 7.28 -3.97
CA GLU A 33 -5.64 7.18 -3.29
C GLU A 33 -5.78 6.79 -1.81
N GLU A 34 -6.79 7.30 -1.12
CA GLU A 34 -7.03 6.93 0.27
C GLU A 34 -7.43 5.44 0.38
N ASP A 35 -8.34 4.97 -0.47
CA ASP A 35 -8.70 3.54 -0.53
C ASP A 35 -7.49 2.67 -0.88
N LYS A 36 -6.62 3.16 -1.77
CA LYS A 36 -5.37 2.51 -2.16
C LYS A 36 -4.39 2.39 -0.99
N CYS A 37 -4.23 3.43 -0.19
CA CYS A 37 -3.45 3.41 1.06
C CYS A 37 -4.01 2.38 2.04
N VAL A 38 -5.31 2.44 2.34
CA VAL A 38 -5.98 1.51 3.25
C VAL A 38 -5.82 0.07 2.77
N LYS A 39 -5.91 -0.17 1.45
CA LYS A 39 -5.73 -1.50 0.86
C LYS A 39 -4.29 -1.98 0.96
N PHE A 40 -3.32 -1.09 0.73
CA PHE A 40 -1.90 -1.39 0.88
C PHE A 40 -1.57 -1.77 2.33
N GLU A 41 -1.97 -0.95 3.29
CA GLU A 41 -1.75 -1.17 4.72
C GLU A 41 -2.43 -2.44 5.23
N SER A 42 -3.61 -2.78 4.71
CA SER A 42 -4.33 -4.00 5.06
C SER A 42 -3.57 -5.26 4.65
N GLY A 43 -2.80 -5.22 3.56
CA GLY A 43 -1.98 -6.33 3.10
C GLY A 43 -0.60 -6.43 3.76
N LEU A 44 -0.15 -5.39 4.49
CA LEU A 44 1.12 -5.41 5.20
C LEU A 44 1.09 -6.34 6.42
N ARG A 45 2.27 -6.75 6.86
CA ARG A 45 2.43 -7.43 8.15
C ARG A 45 2.10 -6.48 9.31
N PRO A 46 1.54 -7.00 10.42
CA PRO A 46 1.11 -6.18 11.56
C PRO A 46 2.23 -5.30 12.13
N ASP A 47 3.48 -5.78 12.15
CA ASP A 47 4.63 -5.01 12.64
C ASP A 47 4.88 -3.72 11.85
N ILE A 48 4.74 -3.78 10.52
CA ILE A 48 4.94 -2.64 9.62
C ILE A 48 3.69 -1.77 9.61
N LYS A 49 2.50 -2.39 9.56
CA LYS A 49 1.22 -1.67 9.63
C LYS A 49 1.15 -0.79 10.88
N GLN A 50 1.65 -1.27 12.01
CA GLN A 50 1.69 -0.48 13.24
C GLN A 50 2.61 0.74 13.10
N LEU A 51 3.79 0.59 12.48
CA LEU A 51 4.74 1.69 12.25
C LEU A 51 4.16 2.78 11.34
N ILE A 52 3.46 2.37 10.29
CA ILE A 52 2.80 3.27 9.33
C ILE A 52 1.59 3.96 9.96
N GLY A 53 0.75 3.21 10.70
CA GLY A 53 -0.41 3.77 11.39
C GLY A 53 -0.03 4.86 12.42
N PHE A 54 1.15 4.75 13.04
CA PHE A 54 1.69 5.82 13.90
C PHE A 54 2.13 7.07 13.13
N SER A 55 2.44 6.94 11.84
CA SER A 55 2.93 8.06 11.02
C SER A 55 1.80 8.83 10.32
N GLU A 56 0.53 8.44 10.52
CA GLU A 56 -0.67 9.06 9.93
C GLU A 56 -0.54 9.38 8.44
N ILE A 57 0.13 8.51 7.68
CA ILE A 57 0.41 8.75 6.26
C ILE A 57 -0.88 8.56 5.46
N ARG A 58 -1.30 9.60 4.74
CA ARG A 58 -2.51 9.58 3.88
C ARG A 58 -2.19 9.62 2.39
N ASP A 59 -0.92 9.76 2.04
CA ASP A 59 -0.41 9.83 0.67
C ASP A 59 0.22 8.51 0.27
N PHE A 60 -0.25 7.92 -0.83
CA PHE A 60 0.27 6.63 -1.32
C PHE A 60 1.78 6.67 -1.69
N PRO A 61 2.30 7.72 -2.34
CA PRO A 61 3.73 7.82 -2.63
C PRO A 61 4.59 7.91 -1.36
N THR A 62 4.08 8.63 -0.36
CA THR A 62 4.74 8.77 0.95
C THR A 62 4.72 7.45 1.70
N LEU A 63 3.60 6.73 1.64
CA LEU A 63 3.43 5.41 2.24
C LEU A 63 4.44 4.41 1.69
N MET A 64 4.58 4.33 0.36
CA MET A 64 5.58 3.46 -0.29
C MET A 64 7.01 3.83 0.06
N THR A 65 7.30 5.11 0.30
CA THR A 65 8.65 5.57 0.65
C THR A 65 9.02 5.27 2.10
N LYS A 66 8.01 5.20 2.98
CA LYS A 66 8.18 5.04 4.44
C LYS A 66 8.02 3.60 4.92
N ALA A 67 7.32 2.76 4.15
CA ALA A 67 7.09 1.34 4.44
C ALA A 67 8.29 0.48 4.01
#